data_AF-A0A2E3BR66-F1
#
_entry.id   AF-A0A2E3BR66-F1
#
_cell.length_a   1.000
_cell.length_b   1.000
_cell.length_c   1.000
_cell.angle_alpha   90.00
_cell.angle_beta   90.00
_cell.angle_gamma   90.00
#
_symmetry.space_group_name_H-M   'P 1'
#
loop_
_entity.id
_entity.type
_entity.pdbx_description
1 polymer ?
#
loop_
_entity_poly.entity_id
_entity_poly.type
_entity_poly.pdbx_seq_one_letter_code
_entity_poly.pdbx_strand_id
1 'polypeptide(L)' 'MKNLFIKVLSFLFILGTLSTSAIAVDKLHFVVPGGAGGGWDGCARGTGEALVKSGLLESASFENMSGGGGGKALAWMI' A
#
# COMPACT_ATOMS: atom_id res chain seq x y z
N MET A 1 23.51 -21.49 36.95
CA MET A 1 22.63 -21.92 35.83
C MET A 1 21.39 -21.04 35.63
N LYS A 2 20.68 -20.60 36.67
CA LYS A 2 19.53 -19.67 36.57
C LYS A 2 19.81 -18.39 35.74
N ASN A 3 20.97 -17.75 35.93
CA ASN A 3 21.32 -16.52 35.21
C ASN A 3 21.56 -16.74 33.71
N LEU A 4 21.99 -17.96 33.32
CA LEU A 4 22.13 -18.32 31.91
C LEU A 4 20.75 -18.52 31.29
N PHE A 5 19.84 -19.16 32.02
CA PHE A 5 18.46 -19.38 31.57
C PHE A 5 17.69 -18.06 31.38
N ILE A 6 17.83 -17.12 32.32
CA ILE A 6 17.21 -15.78 32.21
C ILE A 6 17.78 -15.03 30.99
N LYS A 7 19.11 -15.07 30.76
CA LYS A 7 19.72 -14.43 29.60
C LYS A 7 19.25 -15.01 28.27
N VAL A 8 19.13 -16.33 28.18
CA VAL A 8 18.61 -17.03 26.98
C VAL A 8 17.16 -16.66 26.73
N LEU A 9 16.33 -16.62 27.77
CA LEU A 9 14.91 -16.26 27.66
C LEU A 9 14.73 -14.78 27.24
N SER A 10 15.52 -13.87 27.80
CA SER A 10 15.52 -12.45 27.40
C SER A 10 15.99 -12.26 25.95
N PHE A 11 16.99 -13.05 25.50
CA PHE A 11 17.48 -12.99 24.13
C PHE A 11 16.43 -13.49 23.12
N LEU A 12 15.72 -14.58 23.45
CA LEU A 12 14.59 -15.08 22.65
C LEU A 12 13.44 -14.07 22.57
N PHE A 13 13.16 -13.36 23.66
CA PHE A 13 12.11 -12.35 23.69
C PHE A 13 12.44 -11.16 22.78
N ILE A 14 13.69 -10.69 22.77
CA ILE A 14 14.15 -9.62 21.86
C ILE A 14 14.03 -10.08 20.40
N LEU A 15 14.40 -11.32 20.09
CA LEU A 15 14.32 -11.86 18.73
C LEU A 15 12.87 -12.01 18.25
N GLY A 16 11.93 -12.33 19.15
CA GLY A 16 10.50 -12.42 18.86
C GLY A 16 9.80 -11.08 18.60
N THR A 17 10.45 -9.95 18.90
CA THR A 17 9.90 -8.60 18.62
C THR A 17 10.28 -8.04 17.26
N LEU A 18 11.04 -8.77 16.44
CA LEU A 18 11.28 -8.39 15.05
C LEU A 18 9.95 -8.43 14.29
N SER A 19 9.32 -7.26 14.13
CA SER A 19 8.21 -7.09 13.20
C SER A 19 8.71 -7.36 11.79
N THR A 20 8.11 -8.36 11.14
CA THR A 20 8.20 -8.53 9.69
C THR A 20 7.58 -7.30 9.03
N SER A 21 8.37 -6.55 8.28
CA SER A 21 7.94 -5.41 7.48
C SER A 21 6.73 -5.78 6.62
N ALA A 22 5.81 -4.82 6.44
CA ALA A 22 4.72 -4.95 5.47
C ALA A 22 5.30 -5.21 4.07
N ILE A 23 4.56 -5.97 3.24
CA ILE A 23 4.91 -6.20 1.84
C ILE A 23 5.03 -4.84 1.16
N ALA A 24 6.27 -4.43 0.85
CA ALA A 24 6.53 -3.23 0.09
C ALA A 24 6.04 -3.48 -1.35
N VAL A 25 4.97 -2.79 -1.74
CA VAL A 25 4.50 -2.79 -3.12
C VAL A 25 5.31 -1.72 -3.83
N ASP A 26 6.21 -2.09 -4.74
CA ASP A 26 7.06 -1.10 -5.42
C ASP A 26 6.26 -0.26 -6.43
N LYS A 27 5.23 -0.84 -7.04
CA LYS A 27 4.45 -0.22 -8.11
C LYS A 27 2.97 -0.46 -7.91
N LEU A 28 2.17 0.60 -8.00
CA LEU A 28 0.72 0.54 -7.88
C LEU A 28 0.05 1.12 -9.12
N HIS A 29 -0.92 0.39 -9.67
CA HIS A 29 -1.77 0.85 -10.76
C HIS A 29 -3.16 1.20 -10.21
N PHE A 30 -3.55 2.45 -10.39
CA PHE A 30 -4.84 2.97 -9.96
C PHE A 30 -5.84 2.90 -11.10
N VAL A 31 -6.95 2.20 -10.86
CA VAL A 31 -8.15 2.30 -11.70
C VAL A 31 -9.03 3.40 -11.13
N VAL A 32 -9.27 4.44 -11.92
CA VAL A 32 -10.07 5.60 -11.49
C VAL A 32 -11.50 5.42 -12.00
N PRO A 33 -12.51 5.30 -11.12
CA PRO A 33 -13.91 5.06 -11.49
C PRO A 33 -14.62 6.35 -11.97
N GLY A 34 -13.94 7.17 -12.76
CA GLY A 34 -14.40 8.47 -13.19
C GLY A 34 -13.59 9.01 -14.37
N GLY A 35 -14.13 10.05 -15.01
CA GLY A 35 -13.45 10.75 -16.10
C GLY A 35 -12.22 11.52 -15.63
N ALA A 36 -11.31 11.78 -16.56
CA ALA A 36 -10.13 12.61 -16.30
C ALA A 36 -10.53 14.03 -15.83
N GLY A 37 -9.78 14.58 -14.88
CA GLY A 37 -10.02 15.91 -14.30
C GLY A 37 -11.19 16.00 -13.30
N GLY A 38 -11.91 14.90 -13.06
CA GLY A 38 -12.95 14.84 -12.02
C GLY A 38 -12.38 14.65 -10.60
N GLY A 39 -13.24 14.77 -9.58
CA GLY A 39 -12.82 14.61 -8.18
C GLY A 39 -12.14 13.25 -7.88
N TRP A 40 -12.63 12.17 -8.49
CA TRP A 40 -12.01 10.85 -8.36
C TRP A 40 -10.62 10.76 -9.00
N ASP A 41 -10.41 11.44 -10.14
CA ASP A 41 -9.11 11.47 -10.82
C ASP A 41 -8.08 12.27 -10.01
N GLY A 42 -8.49 13.44 -9.49
CA GLY A 42 -7.65 14.23 -8.59
C GLY A 42 -7.30 13.50 -7.30
N CYS A 43 -8.27 12.78 -6.70
CA CYS A 43 -8.02 11.97 -5.51
C CYS A 43 -7.00 10.86 -5.78
N ALA A 44 -7.19 10.06 -6.84
CA ALA A 44 -6.27 8.97 -7.17
C ALA A 44 -4.85 9.49 -7.43
N ARG A 45 -4.71 10.52 -8.26
CA ARG A 45 -3.40 11.11 -8.59
C ARG A 45 -2.73 11.76 -7.39
N GLY A 46 -3.48 12.49 -6.57
CA GLY A 46 -2.97 13.10 -5.33
C GLY A 46 -2.48 12.05 -4.33
N THR A 47 -3.22 10.95 -4.15
CA THR A 47 -2.80 9.83 -3.31
C THR A 47 -1.56 9.14 -3.87
N GLY A 48 -1.54 8.82 -5.16
CA GLY A 48 -0.38 8.20 -5.80
C GLY A 48 0.88 9.06 -5.71
N GLU A 49 0.76 10.37 -5.92
CA GLU A 49 1.86 11.32 -5.71
C GLU A 49 2.36 11.31 -4.26
N ALA A 50 1.45 11.33 -3.28
CA ALA A 50 1.82 11.32 -1.86
C ALA A 50 2.57 10.02 -1.48
N LEU A 51 2.13 8.88 -1.99
CA LEU A 51 2.76 7.57 -1.77
C LEU A 51 4.15 7.46 -2.41
N VAL A 52 4.32 8.02 -3.61
CA VAL A 52 5.65 8.08 -4.25
C VAL A 52 6.56 9.05 -3.50
N LYS A 53 6.06 10.24 -3.12
CA LYS A 53 6.83 11.25 -2.37
C LYS A 53 7.23 10.78 -0.97
N SER A 54 6.46 9.89 -0.34
CA SER A 54 6.81 9.30 0.97
C SER A 54 7.80 8.14 0.87
N GLY A 55 8.19 7.74 -0.34
CA GLY A 55 9.08 6.59 -0.57
C GLY A 55 8.41 5.23 -0.34
N LEU A 56 7.07 5.20 -0.27
CA LEU A 56 6.31 3.95 -0.12
C LEU A 56 6.11 3.22 -1.45
N LEU A 57 6.11 3.96 -2.57
CA LEU A 57 6.06 3.43 -3.93
C LEU A 57 7.23 3.99 -4.75
N GLU A 58 7.81 3.18 -5.64
CA GLU A 58 8.74 3.66 -6.68
C GLU A 58 7.98 4.44 -7.76
N SER A 59 6.81 3.94 -8.16
CA SER A 59 5.97 4.62 -9.16
C SER A 59 4.49 4.27 -9.02
N ALA A 60 3.65 5.19 -9.49
CA ALA A 60 2.21 5.01 -9.59
C ALA A 60 1.76 5.25 -11.04
N SER A 61 0.78 4.47 -11.50
CA SER A 61 0.16 4.61 -12.83
C SER A 61 -1.35 4.69 -12.70
N PHE A 62 -2.02 5.27 -13.71
CA PHE A 62 -3.44 5.65 -13.60
C PHE A 62 -4.17 5.35 -14.90
N GLU A 63 -5.32 4.69 -14.80
CA GLU A 63 -6.26 4.49 -15.90
C GLU A 63 -7.65 5.01 -15.52
N ASN A 64 -8.20 5.92 -16.32
CA ASN A 64 -9.55 6.43 -16.12
C ASN A 64 -10.58 5.52 -16.81
N MET A 65 -11.41 4.85 -16.01
CA MET A 65 -12.50 4.00 -16.47
C MET A 65 -13.87 4.59 -16.07
N SER A 66 -14.30 5.59 -16.83
CA SER A 66 -15.62 6.19 -16.64
C SER A 66 -16.75 5.33 -17.21
N GLY A 67 -17.90 5.29 -16.52
CA GLY A 67 -19.12 4.62 -16.97
C GLY A 67 -19.90 3.95 -15.85
N GLY A 68 -21.23 3.92 -15.96
CA GLY A 68 -22.12 3.22 -15.02
C GLY A 68 -21.97 3.67 -13.56
N GLY A 69 -21.67 4.95 -13.32
CA GLY A 69 -21.45 5.48 -11.96
C GLY A 69 -20.23 4.89 -11.23
N GLY A 70 -19.27 4.32 -11.96
CA GLY A 70 -18.12 3.58 -11.40
C GLY A 70 -18.26 2.06 -11.53
N GLY A 71 -19.45 1.57 -11.89
CA GLY A 71 -19.70 0.14 -12.11
C GLY A 71 -18.83 -0.46 -13.22
N LYS A 72 -18.43 0.33 -14.23
CA LYS A 72 -17.50 -0.14 -15.28
C LYS A 72 -16.13 -0.49 -14.72
N ALA A 73 -15.59 0.33 -13.82
CA ALA A 73 -14.32 0.07 -13.16
C ALA A 73 -14.41 -1.14 -12.24
N LEU A 74 -15.50 -1.24 -11.45
CA LEU A 74 -15.72 -2.39 -10.58
C LEU A 74 -15.82 -3.71 -11.37
N ALA A 75 -16.58 -3.70 -12.47
CA ALA A 75 -16.70 -4.87 -13.36
C ALA A 75 -15.39 -5.25 -14.07
N TRP A 76 -14.41 -4.36 -14.13
CA TRP A 76 -13.07 -4.67 -14.65
C TRP A 76 -12.17 -5.32 -13.58
N MET A 77 -12.44 -5.07 -12.29
CA MET A 77 -11.64 -5.56 -11.17
C MET A 77 -12.08 -6.93 -10.63
N ILE A 78 -13.30 -7.36 -10.96
CA ILE A 78 -13.91 -8.63 -10.51
C ILE A 78 -14.02 -9.63 -11.66
#